data_AF-A0A960AZ74-F1
#
_entry.id   AF-A0A960AZ74-F1
#
_cell.length_a   1.000
_cell.length_b   1.000
_cell.length_c   1.000
_cell.angle_alpha   90.00
_cell.angle_beta   90.00
_cell.angle_gamma   90.00
#
_symmetry.space_group_name_H-M   'P 1'
#
loop_
_entity.id
_entity.type
_entity.pdbx_description
1 polymer ?
#
loop_
_entity_poly.entity_id
_entity_poly.type
_entity_poly.pdbx_seq_one_letter_code
_entity_poly.pdbx_strand_id
1 'polypeptide(L)'
;MSAETLASVEAELGYRLPAAYVILARTHNGGVLNRDAHPSPTPTTWASDHVAVTGIFAIGRTARSSLCGPFGQRLWVDEWGYPQLGFYFADTPSAGHDLVALDYRTRGPEGEPSVVHVDQEADYAVTQLAATFQEFISGLVKEGDC
;
A
#
# COMPACT_ATOMS: atom_id res chain seq x y z
N MET A 1 0.26 9.98 -16.03
CA MET A 1 1.59 9.95 -15.40
C MET A 1 2.67 9.84 -16.48
N SER A 2 3.77 10.60 -16.41
CA SER A 2 4.87 10.52 -17.38
C SER A 2 5.89 9.42 -16.99
N ALA A 3 6.71 8.98 -17.95
CA ALA A 3 7.80 8.03 -17.70
C ALA A 3 8.87 8.63 -16.76
N GLU A 4 9.12 9.94 -16.86
CA GLU A 4 10.04 10.66 -15.99
C GLU A 4 9.55 10.66 -14.53
N THR A 5 8.26 10.90 -14.30
CA THR A 5 7.68 10.82 -12.95
C THR A 5 7.81 9.41 -12.37
N LEU A 6 7.51 8.37 -13.16
CA LEU A 6 7.66 6.99 -12.73
C LEU A 6 9.11 6.69 -12.34
N ALA A 7 10.06 6.99 -13.23
CA ALA A 7 11.48 6.72 -12.99
C ALA A 7 12.02 7.48 -11.77
N SER A 8 11.59 8.73 -11.57
CA SER A 8 11.98 9.51 -10.39
C SER A 8 11.43 8.92 -9.10
N VAL A 9 10.20 8.41 -9.10
CA VAL A 9 9.59 7.78 -7.92
C VAL A 9 10.25 6.43 -7.62
N GLU A 10 10.46 5.59 -8.63
CA GLU A 10 11.18 4.30 -8.47
C GLU A 10 12.61 4.53 -7.92
N ALA A 11 13.31 5.55 -8.43
CA ALA A 11 14.66 5.89 -7.96
C ALA A 11 14.69 6.40 -6.51
N GLU A 12 13.67 7.15 -6.08
CA GLU A 12 13.56 7.65 -4.70
C GLU A 12 13.19 6.54 -3.72
N LEU A 13 12.25 5.67 -4.09
CA LEU A 13 11.85 4.54 -3.26
C LEU A 13 12.91 3.44 -3.23
N GLY A 14 13.68 3.29 -4.32
CA GLY A 14 14.64 2.19 -4.49
C GLY A 14 14.00 0.87 -4.92
N TYR A 15 12.77 0.92 -5.46
CA TYR A 15 11.99 -0.27 -5.85
C TYR A 15 11.36 -0.07 -7.22
N ARG A 16 11.35 -1.14 -8.01
CA ARG A 16 10.55 -1.26 -9.23
C ARG A 16 9.07 -1.38 -8.86
N LEU A 17 8.22 -0.49 -9.35
CA LEU A 17 6.79 -0.56 -9.06
C LEU A 17 6.14 -1.76 -9.79
N PRO A 18 5.16 -2.45 -9.17
CA PRO A 18 4.45 -3.54 -9.83
C PRO A 18 3.79 -3.08 -11.12
N ALA A 19 3.87 -3.89 -12.18
CA ALA A 19 3.33 -3.52 -13.49
C ALA A 19 1.82 -3.19 -13.41
N ALA A 20 1.07 -3.96 -12.62
CA ALA A 20 -0.35 -3.73 -12.39
C ALA A 20 -0.64 -2.38 -11.70
N TYR A 21 0.22 -1.93 -10.77
CA TYR A 21 0.06 -0.62 -10.13
C TYR A 21 0.35 0.51 -11.12
N VAL A 22 1.38 0.37 -11.95
CA VAL A 22 1.68 1.35 -13.02
C VAL A 22 0.54 1.43 -14.04
N ILE A 23 -0.04 0.30 -14.43
CA ILE A 23 -1.20 0.25 -15.35
C ILE A 23 -2.40 0.95 -14.71
N LEU A 24 -2.72 0.62 -13.45
CA LEU A 24 -3.81 1.27 -12.71
C LEU A 24 -3.61 2.79 -12.67
N ALA A 25 -2.41 3.24 -12.31
CA ALA A 25 -2.08 4.66 -12.19
C ALA A 25 -2.09 5.42 -13.54
N ARG A 26 -1.94 4.73 -14.67
CA ARG A 26 -2.09 5.34 -16.00
C ARG A 26 -3.56 5.62 -16.32
N THR A 27 -4.48 4.82 -15.81
CA THR A 27 -5.93 5.02 -15.96
C THR A 27 -6.47 5.98 -14.91
N HIS A 28 -6.08 5.79 -13.65
CA HIS A 28 -6.48 6.62 -12.51
C HIS A 28 -5.35 6.64 -11.46
N ASN A 29 -4.64 7.77 -11.34
CA ASN A 29 -3.45 7.87 -10.49
C ASN A 29 -3.79 8.19 -9.02
N GLY A 30 -4.01 7.13 -8.23
CA GLY A 30 -4.47 7.21 -6.85
C GLY A 30 -5.98 7.46 -6.76
N GLY A 31 -6.48 7.66 -5.55
CA GLY A 31 -7.89 7.99 -5.30
C GLY A 31 -8.58 7.04 -4.30
N VAL A 32 -9.86 7.29 -4.07
CA VAL A 32 -10.69 6.54 -3.11
C VAL A 32 -11.22 5.26 -3.77
N LEU A 33 -11.23 4.18 -3.01
CA LEU A 33 -11.73 2.89 -3.48
C LEU A 33 -13.25 2.80 -3.32
N ASN A 34 -13.92 2.20 -4.31
CA ASN A 34 -15.31 1.79 -4.14
C ASN A 34 -15.40 0.47 -3.39
N ARG A 35 -14.45 -0.45 -3.57
CA ARG A 35 -14.36 -1.68 -2.77
C ARG A 35 -13.28 -1.45 -1.72
N ASP A 36 -13.73 -1.21 -0.50
CA ASP A 36 -13.03 -0.54 0.58
C ASP A 36 -12.53 -1.49 1.69
N ALA A 37 -12.50 -2.80 1.41
CA ALA A 37 -11.89 -3.77 2.30
C ALA A 37 -11.19 -4.90 1.53
N HIS A 38 -10.23 -5.55 2.19
CA HIS A 38 -9.62 -6.79 1.73
C HIS A 38 -9.74 -7.86 2.83
N PRO A 39 -10.17 -9.10 2.51
CA PRO A 39 -10.19 -10.18 3.49
C PRO A 39 -8.81 -10.41 4.11
N SER A 40 -8.78 -10.69 5.41
CA SER A 40 -7.58 -10.97 6.18
C SER A 40 -7.59 -12.42 6.64
N PRO A 41 -6.48 -13.17 6.50
CA PRO A 41 -6.41 -14.56 6.99
C PRO A 41 -6.34 -14.65 8.52
N THR A 42 -6.04 -13.54 9.20
CA THR A 42 -5.92 -13.45 10.65
C THR A 42 -6.58 -12.18 11.17
N PRO A 43 -7.13 -12.19 12.41
CA PRO A 43 -7.65 -10.98 13.04
C PRO A 43 -6.60 -9.88 13.14
N THR A 44 -7.04 -8.64 12.95
CA THR A 44 -6.28 -7.40 13.19
C THR A 44 -6.92 -6.62 14.32
N THR A 45 -6.34 -5.48 14.71
CA THR A 45 -6.98 -4.55 15.65
C THR A 45 -8.23 -3.88 15.07
N TRP A 46 -8.35 -3.82 13.73
CA TRP A 46 -9.53 -3.31 13.04
C TRP A 46 -10.70 -4.29 13.04
N ALA A 47 -10.49 -5.51 12.54
CA ALA A 47 -11.54 -6.51 12.39
C ALA A 47 -11.01 -7.95 12.44
N SER A 48 -11.91 -8.91 12.66
CA SER A 48 -11.57 -10.33 12.79
C SER A 48 -11.24 -11.02 11.48
N ASP A 49 -11.66 -10.48 10.35
CA ASP A 49 -11.70 -11.15 9.04
C ASP A 49 -11.32 -10.25 7.85
N HIS A 50 -11.04 -8.96 8.07
CA HIS A 50 -10.67 -8.04 7.00
C HIS A 50 -9.81 -6.86 7.48
N VAL A 51 -9.28 -6.13 6.50
CA VAL A 51 -8.63 -4.83 6.67
C VAL A 51 -9.39 -3.82 5.81
N ALA A 52 -9.75 -2.67 6.39
CA ALA A 52 -10.33 -1.57 5.64
C ALA A 52 -9.24 -0.81 4.85
N VAL A 53 -9.52 -0.52 3.58
CA VAL A 53 -8.61 0.16 2.65
C VAL A 53 -9.41 1.22 1.90
N THR A 54 -9.18 2.48 2.23
CA THR A 54 -10.03 3.58 1.75
C THR A 54 -9.52 4.19 0.45
N GLY A 55 -8.23 4.07 0.16
CA GLY A 55 -7.66 4.68 -1.03
C GLY A 55 -6.31 4.11 -1.43
N ILE A 56 -5.94 4.36 -2.68
CA ILE A 56 -4.63 4.03 -3.24
C ILE A 56 -3.84 5.32 -3.43
N PHE A 57 -2.58 5.31 -3.04
CA PHE A 57 -1.69 6.46 -3.19
C PHE A 57 -1.40 6.72 -4.67
N ALA A 58 -1.21 7.98 -5.02
CA ALA A 58 -0.77 8.35 -6.35
C ALA A 58 0.72 8.05 -6.53
N ILE A 59 1.11 7.60 -7.72
CA ILE A 59 2.51 7.61 -8.13
C ILE A 59 2.88 9.07 -8.42
N GLY A 60 3.70 9.65 -7.55
CA GLY A 60 4.09 11.05 -7.62
C GLY A 60 4.57 11.57 -6.27
N ARG A 61 4.61 12.91 -6.16
CA ARG A 61 5.21 13.61 -5.01
C ARG A 61 4.48 14.86 -4.55
N THR A 62 3.52 15.36 -5.33
CA THR A 62 2.88 16.65 -5.08
C THR A 62 1.55 16.52 -4.35
N ALA A 63 0.77 15.47 -4.62
CA ALA A 63 -0.48 15.24 -3.91
C ALA A 63 -0.20 14.72 -2.49
N ARG A 64 -1.10 15.04 -1.56
CA ARG A 64 -1.02 14.66 -0.14
C ARG A 64 -0.72 13.17 0.04
N SER A 65 -1.53 12.32 -0.59
CA SER A 65 -1.41 10.86 -0.58
C SER A 65 -0.72 10.38 -1.86
N SER A 66 0.52 10.82 -2.08
CA SER A 66 1.41 10.25 -3.10
C SER A 66 2.52 9.45 -2.44
N LEU A 67 3.08 8.47 -3.14
CA LEU A 67 4.18 7.64 -2.63
C LEU A 67 5.37 8.46 -2.08
N CYS A 68 5.73 9.56 -2.77
CA CYS A 68 6.76 10.51 -2.35
C CYS A 68 6.18 11.86 -1.89
N GLY A 69 4.91 11.85 -1.45
CA GLY A 69 4.20 13.04 -0.95
C GLY A 69 4.33 13.22 0.56
N PRO A 70 3.63 14.20 1.15
CA PRO A 70 3.64 14.46 2.59
C PRO A 70 3.19 13.30 3.46
N PHE A 71 2.23 12.48 2.99
CA PHE A 71 1.80 11.24 3.65
C PHE A 71 2.35 10.00 2.93
N GLY A 72 3.54 10.16 2.35
CA GLY A 72 4.25 9.11 1.63
C GLY A 72 5.25 8.37 2.52
N GLN A 73 6.16 7.66 1.87
CA GLN A 73 7.07 6.70 2.51
C GLN A 73 7.90 7.29 3.66
N ARG A 74 8.39 8.53 3.48
CA ARG A 74 9.26 9.19 4.46
C ARG A 74 8.57 9.42 5.80
N LEU A 75 7.31 9.86 5.78
CA LEU A 75 6.53 10.09 7.01
C LEU A 75 6.41 8.79 7.80
N TRP A 76 5.96 7.73 7.12
CA TRP A 76 5.62 6.47 7.79
C TRP A 76 6.85 5.78 8.37
N VAL A 77 7.96 5.75 7.62
CA VAL A 77 9.19 5.10 8.09
C VAL A 77 9.97 5.98 9.07
N ASP A 78 10.27 7.24 8.72
CA ASP A 78 11.21 8.04 9.50
C ASP A 78 10.56 8.64 10.76
N GLU A 79 9.29 9.05 10.68
CA GLU A 79 8.61 9.75 11.77
C GLU A 79 7.72 8.81 12.59
N TRP A 80 7.00 7.91 11.93
CA TRP A 80 6.10 6.96 12.61
C TRP A 80 6.76 5.63 12.93
N GLY A 81 7.95 5.32 12.41
CA GLY A 81 8.69 4.11 12.76
C GLY A 81 8.16 2.82 12.14
N TYR A 82 7.33 2.93 11.09
CA TYR A 82 6.86 1.76 10.35
C TYR A 82 8.04 0.99 9.72
N PRO A 83 7.95 -0.35 9.65
CA PRO A 83 9.05 -1.20 9.17
C PRO A 83 9.42 -0.93 7.71
N GLN A 84 10.70 -1.08 7.39
CA GLN A 84 11.22 -1.01 6.02
C GLN A 84 10.96 -2.32 5.28
N LEU A 85 9.82 -2.39 4.60
CA LEU A 85 9.38 -3.56 3.82
C LEU A 85 9.57 -3.38 2.31
N GLY A 86 9.49 -2.13 1.87
CA GLY A 86 9.27 -1.73 0.49
C GLY A 86 8.70 -0.34 0.54
N PHE A 87 7.40 -0.19 0.23
CA PHE A 87 6.71 1.08 0.44
C PHE A 87 5.21 0.93 0.75
N TYR A 88 4.69 1.89 1.52
CA TYR A 88 3.27 2.01 1.85
C TYR A 88 2.51 2.68 0.69
N PHE A 89 1.41 2.07 0.25
CA PHE A 89 0.73 2.47 -0.98
C PHE A 89 -0.78 2.67 -0.86
N ALA A 90 -1.37 2.34 0.29
CA ALA A 90 -2.80 2.47 0.50
C ALA A 90 -3.11 3.16 1.83
N ASP A 91 -4.22 3.89 1.82
CA ASP A 91 -4.78 4.55 3.00
C ASP A 91 -5.79 3.63 3.69
N THR A 92 -5.91 3.78 5.00
CA THR A 92 -6.84 3.05 5.86
C THR A 92 -7.66 4.08 6.66
N PRO A 93 -8.82 3.72 7.24
CA PRO A 93 -9.61 4.67 8.01
C PRO A 93 -9.02 4.97 9.40
N SER A 94 -7.91 4.34 9.78
CA SER A 94 -7.33 4.35 11.12
C SER A 94 -6.48 5.59 11.44
N ALA A 95 -6.37 6.53 10.49
CA ALA A 95 -5.50 7.70 10.61
C ALA A 95 -4.01 7.36 10.86
N GLY A 96 -3.55 6.25 10.29
CA GLY A 96 -2.14 5.82 10.34
C GLY A 96 -1.81 4.84 11.48
N HIS A 97 -2.81 4.35 12.21
CA HIS A 97 -2.63 3.26 13.20
C HIS A 97 -2.47 1.90 12.53
N ASP A 98 -2.78 1.79 11.25
CA ASP A 98 -2.40 0.69 10.39
C ASP A 98 -2.19 1.16 8.95
N LEU A 99 -1.42 0.41 8.16
CA LEU A 99 -1.13 0.73 6.77
C LEU A 99 -1.00 -0.54 5.92
N VAL A 100 -1.13 -0.38 4.60
CA VAL A 100 -0.89 -1.46 3.63
C VAL A 100 0.36 -1.14 2.80
N ALA A 101 1.26 -2.12 2.70
CA ALA A 101 2.55 -2.02 2.05
C ALA A 101 2.76 -3.08 0.96
N LEU A 102 3.63 -2.74 0.02
CA LEU A 102 4.27 -3.73 -0.86
C LEU A 102 5.56 -4.19 -0.17
N ASP A 103 5.66 -5.49 0.12
CA ASP A 103 6.79 -6.11 0.79
C ASP A 103 7.73 -6.78 -0.23
N TYR A 104 8.93 -6.22 -0.34
CA TYR A 104 9.99 -6.65 -1.25
C TYR A 104 11.06 -7.49 -0.55
N ARG A 105 10.99 -7.73 0.77
CA ARG A 105 12.07 -8.40 1.53
C ARG A 105 12.47 -9.76 0.97
N THR A 106 11.52 -10.52 0.42
CA THR A 106 11.75 -11.84 -0.17
C THR A 106 12.14 -11.81 -1.65
N ARG A 107 11.69 -10.81 -2.40
CA ARG A 107 11.77 -10.78 -3.87
C ARG A 107 12.83 -9.80 -4.39
N GLY A 108 13.32 -8.92 -3.52
CA GLY A 108 14.31 -7.90 -3.84
C GLY A 108 13.70 -6.74 -4.66
N PRO A 109 14.44 -5.63 -4.82
CA PRO A 109 13.89 -4.37 -5.33
C PRO A 109 13.34 -4.39 -6.75
N GLU A 110 13.73 -5.38 -7.56
CA GLU A 110 13.26 -5.56 -8.94
C GLU A 110 12.19 -6.67 -9.08
N GLY A 111 11.88 -7.38 -7.99
CA GLY A 111 10.95 -8.50 -7.99
C GLY A 111 9.49 -8.06 -7.80
N GLU A 112 8.55 -8.95 -8.14
CA GLU A 112 7.12 -8.74 -7.83
C GLU A 112 6.91 -8.90 -6.31
N PRO A 113 6.47 -7.85 -5.59
CA PRO A 113 6.26 -7.88 -4.13
C PRO A 113 4.93 -8.51 -3.73
N SER A 114 4.86 -9.01 -2.50
CA SER A 114 3.58 -9.34 -1.86
C SER A 114 2.93 -8.09 -1.27
N VAL A 115 1.62 -8.16 -1.00
CA VAL A 115 0.89 -7.11 -0.29
C VAL A 115 0.70 -7.53 1.17
N VAL A 116 1.06 -6.63 2.08
CA VAL A 116 0.95 -6.86 3.52
C VAL A 116 0.25 -5.70 4.23
N HIS A 117 -0.48 -6.01 5.28
CA HIS A 117 -0.96 -5.06 6.29
C HIS A 117 0.05 -4.97 7.42
N VAL A 118 0.20 -3.78 7.99
CA VAL A 118 1.03 -3.51 9.15
C VAL A 118 0.17 -2.82 10.21
N ASP A 119 0.05 -3.44 11.38
CA ASP A 119 -0.78 -3.00 12.48
C ASP A 119 0.08 -2.37 13.59
N GLN A 120 0.09 -1.05 13.68
CA GLN A 120 0.94 -0.34 14.64
C GLN A 120 0.53 -0.62 16.09
N GLU A 121 -0.76 -0.77 16.35
CA GLU A 121 -1.29 -1.03 17.69
C GLU A 121 -0.96 -2.46 18.17
N ALA A 122 -0.64 -3.36 17.23
CA ALA A 122 -0.16 -4.71 17.49
C ALA A 122 1.37 -4.85 17.32
N ASP A 123 2.16 -3.86 17.76
CA ASP A 123 3.64 -3.86 17.68
C ASP A 123 4.17 -4.02 16.24
N TYR A 124 3.53 -3.32 15.29
CA TYR A 124 3.82 -3.38 13.85
C TYR A 124 3.72 -4.81 13.28
N ALA A 125 2.76 -5.60 13.78
CA ALA A 125 2.50 -6.94 13.27
C ALA A 125 2.24 -6.90 11.75
N VAL A 126 2.92 -7.77 11.00
CA VAL A 126 2.83 -7.83 9.54
C VAL A 126 1.99 -9.03 9.12
N THR A 127 0.90 -8.78 8.41
CA THR A 127 -0.03 -9.81 7.91
C THR A 127 -0.05 -9.79 6.38
N GLN A 128 0.24 -10.92 5.74
CA GLN A 128 0.16 -11.00 4.27
C GLN A 128 -1.31 -11.06 3.82
N LEU A 129 -1.69 -10.12 2.93
CA LEU A 129 -3.03 -10.04 2.35
C LEU A 129 -3.11 -10.71 0.97
N ALA A 130 -2.09 -10.54 0.13
CA ALA A 130 -2.05 -11.12 -1.21
C ALA A 130 -0.62 -11.39 -1.69
N ALA A 131 -0.44 -12.31 -2.64
CA ALA A 131 0.88 -12.64 -3.16
C ALA A 131 1.39 -11.61 -4.19
N THR A 132 0.50 -10.81 -4.79
CA THR A 132 0.83 -9.73 -5.73
C THR A 132 -0.11 -8.54 -5.57
N PHE A 133 0.29 -7.38 -6.09
CA PHE A 133 -0.58 -6.20 -6.16
C PHE A 133 -1.85 -6.47 -6.98
N GLN A 134 -1.73 -7.22 -8.08
CA GLN A 134 -2.88 -7.53 -8.94
C GLN A 134 -3.92 -8.40 -8.20
N GLU A 135 -3.46 -9.39 -7.43
CA GLU A 135 -4.33 -10.22 -6.60
C GLU A 135 -5.03 -9.37 -5.53
N PHE A 136 -4.31 -8.48 -4.86
CA PHE A 136 -4.89 -7.56 -3.87
C PHE A 136 -6.02 -6.72 -4.47
N ILE A 137 -5.76 -6.04 -5.60
CA ILE A 137 -6.79 -5.20 -6.26
C ILE A 137 -7.99 -6.04 -6.70
N SER A 138 -7.77 -7.27 -7.17
CA SER A 138 -8.84 -8.18 -7.58
C SER A 138 -9.63 -8.74 -6.41
N GLY A 139 -9.01 -8.86 -5.24
CA GLY A 139 -9.57 -9.36 -3.99
C GLY A 139 -10.30 -8.31 -3.14
N LEU A 140 -10.26 -7.03 -3.53
CA LEU A 140 -11.01 -5.97 -2.85
C LEU A 140 -12.52 -6.27 -2.90
N VAL A 141 -13.18 -6.13 -1.75
CA VAL A 141 -14.63 -6.28 -1.53
C VAL A 141 -15.21 -5.00 -0.91
N LYS A 142 -16.54 -4.92 -0.80
CA LYS A 142 -17.17 -3.90 0.05
C LYS A 142 -17.03 -4.34 1.50
N GLU A 143 -16.71 -3.42 2.40
CA GLU A 143 -16.54 -3.75 3.83
C GLU A 143 -17.78 -4.42 4.43
N GLY A 144 -18.99 -3.98 4.03
CA GLY A 144 -20.24 -4.61 4.46
C GLY A 144 -20.53 -6.01 3.90
N ASP A 145 -19.69 -6.51 2.97
CA ASP A 145 -19.77 -7.86 2.40
C ASP A 145 -18.74 -8.82 3.03
N CYS A 146 -17.91 -8.34 3.97
CA CYS A 146 -16.94 -9.15 4.73
C CYS A 146 -17.64 -10.05 5.77
#